data_AF-A0A543ILK0-F1
#
_entry.id   AF-A0A543ILK0-F1
#
_cell.length_a   1.000
_cell.length_b   1.000
_cell.length_c   1.000
_cell.angle_alpha   90.00
_cell.angle_beta   90.00
_cell.angle_gamma   90.00
#
_symmetry.space_group_name_H-M   'P 1'
#
loop_
_entity.id
_entity.type
_entity.pdbx_description
1 polymer ?
#
loop_
_entity_poly.entity_id
_entity_poly.type
_entity_poly.pdbx_seq_one_letter_code
_entity_poly.pdbx_strand_id
1 'polypeptide(L)'
;MYVCICNAVTEDDVYSCLANGCKTAKEVKAACGFKPGCGMCTRRLHTMVSEYRTADELADALTGGPLPLAAVPEQTGAPPVDRPSVDRPSVDQPVVGRPVDPVGMPVNPPIDPDAEGGTAPKTAA
;
A
#
# COMPACT_ATOMS: atom_id res chain seq x y z
N MET A 1 -9.60 4.93 -16.65
CA MET A 1 -9.89 5.81 -17.82
C MET A 1 -9.82 4.99 -19.11
N TYR A 2 -10.31 5.50 -20.26
CA TYR A 2 -10.05 4.87 -21.56
C TYR A 2 -8.64 5.15 -22.06
N VAL A 3 -7.97 4.09 -22.52
CA VAL A 3 -6.70 4.16 -23.27
C VAL A 3 -6.97 4.23 -24.77
N CYS A 4 -7.94 3.44 -25.27
CA CYS A 4 -8.36 3.45 -26.66
C CYS A 4 -9.88 3.57 -26.78
N ILE A 5 -10.36 4.69 -27.34
CA ILE A 5 -11.80 4.92 -27.56
C ILE A 5 -12.33 4.05 -28.71
N CYS A 6 -11.57 3.88 -29.80
CA CYS A 6 -12.02 3.10 -30.96
C CYS A 6 -12.32 1.63 -30.62
N ASN A 7 -11.55 1.05 -29.71
CA ASN A 7 -11.68 -0.35 -29.30
C ASN A 7 -12.31 -0.50 -27.90
N ALA A 8 -12.78 0.60 -27.30
CA ALA A 8 -13.34 0.64 -25.95
C ALA A 8 -12.45 -0.01 -24.87
N VAL A 9 -11.13 0.21 -24.94
CA VAL A 9 -10.15 -0.38 -24.01
C VAL A 9 -9.81 0.61 -22.91
N THR A 10 -9.99 0.17 -21.67
CA THR A 10 -9.71 0.92 -20.45
C THR A 10 -8.29 0.68 -19.93
N GLU A 11 -7.86 1.48 -18.97
CA GLU A 11 -6.59 1.28 -18.27
C GLU A 11 -6.58 -0.05 -17.51
N ASP A 12 -7.68 -0.41 -16.85
CA ASP A 12 -7.83 -1.70 -16.18
C ASP A 12 -7.65 -2.89 -17.12
N ASP A 13 -8.18 -2.82 -18.35
CA ASP A 13 -7.98 -3.87 -19.36
C ASP A 13 -6.49 -4.02 -19.70
N VAL A 14 -5.78 -2.90 -19.85
CA VAL A 14 -4.34 -2.88 -20.13
C VAL A 14 -3.56 -3.48 -18.95
N TYR A 15 -3.85 -3.05 -17.72
CA TYR A 15 -3.18 -3.59 -16.53
C TYR A 15 -3.48 -5.06 -16.31
N SER A 16 -4.71 -5.51 -16.57
CA SER A 16 -5.07 -6.93 -16.52
C SER A 16 -4.25 -7.74 -17.53
N CYS A 17 -4.08 -7.25 -18.77
CA CYS A 17 -3.24 -7.91 -19.76
C CYS A 17 -1.77 -7.99 -19.32
N LEU A 18 -1.24 -6.92 -18.72
CA LEU A 18 0.13 -6.85 -18.21
C LEU A 18 0.35 -7.82 -17.03
N ALA A 19 -0.60 -7.86 -16.08
CA ALA A 19 -0.58 -8.82 -14.97
C ALA A 19 -0.67 -10.28 -15.45
N ASN A 20 -1.37 -10.52 -16.57
CA ASN A 20 -1.41 -11.82 -17.25
C ASN A 20 -0.14 -12.13 -18.08
N GLY A 21 0.90 -11.28 -18.00
CA GLY A 21 2.20 -11.54 -18.58
C GLY A 21 2.48 -10.88 -19.94
N CYS A 22 1.62 -9.98 -20.42
CA CYS A 22 1.96 -9.17 -21.59
C CYS A 22 3.18 -8.28 -21.28
N LYS A 23 4.16 -8.23 -22.18
CA LYS A 23 5.38 -7.42 -22.01
C LYS A 23 5.50 -6.30 -23.03
N THR A 24 4.66 -6.30 -24.06
CA THR A 24 4.71 -5.35 -25.16
C THR A 24 3.34 -4.78 -25.50
N ALA A 25 3.30 -3.56 -26.04
CA ALA A 25 2.07 -2.96 -26.54
C ALA A 25 1.41 -3.79 -27.65
N LYS A 26 2.18 -4.57 -28.41
CA LYS A 26 1.66 -5.47 -29.44
C LYS A 26 0.88 -6.63 -28.81
N GLU A 27 1.41 -7.24 -27.76
CA GLU A 27 0.73 -8.31 -27.02
C GLU A 27 -0.53 -7.78 -26.36
N VAL A 28 -0.49 -6.60 -25.73
CA VAL A 28 -1.70 -5.97 -25.16
C VAL A 28 -2.75 -5.75 -26.25
N LYS A 29 -2.37 -5.21 -27.42
CA LYS A 29 -3.29 -5.01 -28.54
C LYS A 29 -3.91 -6.33 -29.02
N ALA A 30 -3.14 -7.40 -29.08
CA ALA A 30 -3.63 -8.72 -29.47
C ALA A 30 -4.57 -9.31 -28.41
N ALA A 31 -4.20 -9.26 -27.13
CA ALA A 31 -5.00 -9.76 -26.01
C ALA A 31 -6.33 -9.02 -25.88
N CYS A 32 -6.34 -7.70 -26.04
CA CYS A 32 -7.56 -6.88 -26.03
C CYS A 32 -8.36 -6.94 -27.34
N GLY A 33 -7.91 -7.67 -28.37
CA GLY A 33 -8.64 -7.80 -29.63
C GLY A 33 -8.76 -6.51 -30.45
N PHE A 34 -7.70 -5.69 -30.50
CA PHE A 34 -7.69 -4.42 -31.23
C PHE A 34 -8.01 -4.63 -32.71
N LYS A 35 -8.95 -3.82 -33.20
CA LYS A 35 -9.21 -3.61 -34.62
C LYS A 35 -8.47 -2.35 -35.10
N PRO A 36 -8.22 -2.22 -36.43
CA PRO A 36 -7.66 -1.01 -37.00
C PRO A 36 -8.44 0.25 -36.57
N GLY A 37 -7.74 1.35 -36.29
CA GLY A 37 -8.34 2.57 -35.77
C GLY A 37 -7.41 3.78 -35.89
N CYS A 38 -7.73 4.88 -35.22
CA CYS A 38 -7.02 6.17 -35.39
C CYS A 38 -5.58 6.19 -34.85
N GLY A 39 -5.19 5.22 -34.03
CA GLY A 39 -3.81 5.08 -33.53
C GLY A 39 -3.39 6.04 -32.41
N MET A 40 -4.22 7.01 -32.00
CA MET A 40 -3.89 8.02 -30.97
C MET A 40 -3.49 7.40 -29.61
N CYS A 41 -4.05 6.23 -29.29
CA CYS A 41 -3.72 5.48 -28.08
C CYS A 41 -2.28 4.94 -28.05
N THR A 42 -1.58 4.87 -29.18
CA THR A 42 -0.31 4.12 -29.30
C THR A 42 0.76 4.67 -28.37
N ARG A 43 0.98 6.00 -28.36
CA ARG A 43 2.00 6.60 -27.49
C ARG A 43 1.72 6.32 -26.02
N ARG A 44 0.48 6.55 -25.57
CA ARG A 44 0.06 6.28 -24.19
C ARG A 44 0.21 4.81 -23.82
N LEU A 45 -0.22 3.90 -24.70
CA LEU A 45 -0.11 2.46 -24.46
C LEU A 45 1.34 2.02 -24.29
N HIS A 46 2.25 2.55 -25.14
CA HIS A 46 3.68 2.28 -24.98
C HIS A 46 4.22 2.80 -23.65
N THR A 47 3.84 4.01 -23.24
CA THR A 47 4.20 4.58 -21.94
C THR A 47 3.73 3.70 -20.78
N MET A 48 2.46 3.30 -20.76
CA MET A 48 1.92 2.44 -19.71
C MET A 48 2.66 1.09 -19.62
N VAL A 49 2.95 0.48 -20.77
CA VAL A 49 3.70 -0.79 -20.82
C VAL A 49 5.13 -0.60 -20.30
N SER A 50 5.81 0.49 -20.70
CA SER A 50 7.18 0.76 -20.22
C SER A 50 7.21 1.05 -18.72
N GLU A 51 6.27 1.86 -18.22
CA GLU A 51 6.17 2.20 -16.80
C GLU A 51 5.89 0.95 -15.96
N TYR A 52 4.95 0.12 -16.41
CA TYR A 52 4.65 -1.14 -15.73
C TYR A 52 5.88 -2.05 -15.67
N ARG A 53 6.61 -2.21 -16.79
CA ARG A 53 7.82 -3.03 -16.83
C ARG A 53 8.92 -2.50 -15.92
N THR A 54 9.15 -1.19 -15.93
CA THR A 54 10.16 -0.58 -15.05
C THR A 54 9.76 -0.71 -13.57
N ALA A 55 8.47 -0.62 -13.26
CA ALA A 55 7.96 -0.84 -11.91
C ALA A 55 8.12 -2.31 -11.47
N ASP A 56 7.85 -3.26 -12.37
CA ASP A 56 8.05 -4.71 -12.16
C ASP A 56 9.52 -5.01 -11.87
N GLU A 57 10.44 -4.53 -12.74
CA GLU A 57 11.89 -4.71 -12.57
C GLU A 57 12.42 -4.08 -11.27
N LEU A 58 11.87 -2.93 -10.87
CA LEU A 58 12.22 -2.30 -9.59
C LEU A 58 11.68 -3.10 -8.40
N ALA A 59 10.45 -3.63 -8.49
CA ALA A 59 9.87 -4.45 -7.44
C ALA A 59 10.70 -5.72 -7.25
N ASP A 60 11.07 -6.40 -8.33
CA ASP A 60 11.97 -7.56 -8.31
C ASP A 60 13.30 -7.21 -7.62
N ALA A 61 13.93 -6.09 -7.98
CA ALA A 61 15.18 -5.68 -7.36
C ALA A 61 15.06 -5.46 -5.84
N LEU A 62 13.91 -4.96 -5.37
CA LEU A 62 13.64 -4.75 -3.94
C LEU A 62 13.33 -6.04 -3.19
N THR A 63 12.71 -7.03 -3.84
CA THR A 63 12.29 -8.29 -3.20
C THR A 63 13.29 -9.44 -3.38
N GLY A 64 14.44 -9.20 -4.04
CA GLY A 64 15.48 -10.22 -4.23
C GLY A 64 15.33 -11.04 -5.53
N GLY A 65 14.66 -10.49 -6.53
CA GLY A 65 14.37 -11.07 -7.82
C GLY A 65 12.92 -11.58 -7.92
N PRO A 66 12.50 -12.04 -9.12
CA PRO A 66 11.20 -12.65 -9.30
C PRO A 66 11.19 -13.92 -8.47
N LEU A 67 10.50 -13.88 -7.33
CA LEU A 67 10.22 -15.09 -6.56
C LEU A 67 9.53 -16.04 -7.54
N PRO A 68 10.15 -17.17 -7.91
CA PRO A 68 9.45 -18.13 -8.72
C PRO A 68 8.17 -18.49 -7.95
N LEU A 69 7.04 -18.55 -8.65
CA LEU A 69 5.85 -19.30 -8.23
C LEU A 69 6.21 -20.81 -8.14
N ALA A 70 7.29 -21.15 -7.45
CA ALA A 70 7.47 -22.46 -6.89
C ALA A 70 6.39 -22.55 -5.82
N ALA A 71 5.43 -23.44 -6.06
CA ALA A 71 4.41 -23.81 -5.10
C ALA A 71 5.02 -23.82 -3.70
N VAL A 72 4.39 -23.08 -2.78
CA VAL A 72 4.64 -23.20 -1.35
C VAL A 72 4.77 -24.69 -1.08
N PRO A 73 5.92 -25.22 -0.61
CA PRO A 73 6.01 -26.63 -0.31
C PRO A 73 4.89 -26.94 0.67
N GLU A 74 4.01 -27.85 0.26
CA GLU A 74 2.95 -28.41 1.08
C GLU A 74 3.54 -28.69 2.46
N GLN A 75 3.05 -28.00 3.50
CA GLN A 75 3.51 -28.22 4.86
C GLN A 75 3.04 -29.61 5.30
N THR A 76 3.78 -30.65 4.91
CA THR A 76 3.69 -31.96 5.52
C THR A 76 4.14 -31.80 6.97
N GLY A 77 3.14 -31.77 7.85
CA GLY A 77 3.17 -32.23 9.25
C GLY A 77 4.38 -31.83 10.09
N ALA A 78 4.23 -30.75 10.87
CA ALA A 78 4.95 -30.66 12.13
C ALA A 78 4.50 -31.80 13.08
N PRO A 79 5.41 -32.47 13.82
CA PRO A 79 5.03 -33.40 14.88
C PRO A 79 4.34 -32.63 16.03
N PRO A 80 3.51 -33.29 16.86
CA PRO A 80 2.78 -32.62 17.92
C PRO A 80 3.76 -32.29 19.03
N VAL A 81 4.21 -31.03 19.08
CA VAL A 81 4.89 -30.50 20.26
C VAL A 81 3.85 -29.87 21.16
N ASP A 82 3.59 -30.62 22.23
CA ASP A 82 2.94 -30.28 23.50
C ASP A 82 2.66 -28.78 23.71
N ARG A 83 1.38 -28.41 23.73
CA ARG A 83 0.95 -27.07 24.17
C ARG A 83 1.01 -27.05 25.69
N PRO A 84 1.93 -26.29 26.33
CA PRO A 84 1.76 -26.02 27.74
C PRO A 84 0.50 -25.17 27.90
N SER A 85 -0.45 -25.71 28.67
CA SER A 85 -1.65 -25.01 29.13
C SER A 85 -1.21 -23.88 30.05
N VAL A 86 -1.02 -22.68 29.51
CA VAL A 86 -0.82 -21.50 30.34
C VAL A 86 -2.19 -20.91 30.65
N ASP A 87 -2.54 -21.10 31.92
CA ASP A 87 -3.70 -20.57 32.62
C ASP A 87 -3.98 -19.10 32.25
N ARG A 88 -5.25 -18.79 32.00
CA ARG A 88 -5.73 -17.47 31.59
C ARG A 88 -5.62 -16.53 32.81
N PRO A 89 -4.68 -15.57 32.88
CA PRO A 89 -4.69 -14.62 33.98
C PRO A 89 -5.91 -13.71 33.83
N SER A 90 -6.64 -13.60 34.93
CA SER A 90 -7.81 -12.75 35.09
C SER A 90 -7.46 -11.27 34.87
N VAL A 91 -8.39 -10.59 34.20
CA VAL A 91 -8.51 -9.14 33.93
C VAL A 91 -7.83 -8.23 34.95
N ASP A 92 -7.03 -7.28 34.45
CA ASP A 92 -6.95 -5.93 35.03
C ASP A 92 -7.01 -4.89 33.89
N GLN A 93 -7.56 -3.73 34.24
CA GLN A 93 -8.25 -2.76 33.39
C GLN A 93 -7.25 -1.91 32.55
N PRO A 94 -7.65 -1.33 31.39
CA PRO A 94 -6.76 -0.49 30.60
C PRO A 94 -6.41 0.80 31.35
N VAL A 95 -5.13 0.98 31.69
CA VAL A 95 -4.64 2.31 32.08
C VAL A 95 -4.56 3.14 30.80
N VAL A 96 -5.44 4.12 30.69
CA VAL A 96 -5.45 5.06 29.56
C VAL A 96 -4.16 5.88 29.65
N GLY A 97 -3.20 5.59 28.78
CA GLY A 97 -1.98 6.39 28.66
C GLY A 97 -2.34 7.82 28.24
N ARG A 98 -1.67 8.81 28.83
CA ARG A 98 -1.75 10.22 28.38
C ARG A 98 -1.38 10.30 26.90
N PRO A 99 -2.05 11.15 26.08
CA PRO A 99 -1.64 11.36 24.70
C PRO A 99 -0.20 11.88 24.64
N VAL A 100 0.59 11.32 23.73
CA VAL A 100 1.96 11.78 23.38
C VAL A 100 2.00 12.09 21.90
N ASP A 101 2.78 13.10 21.50
CA ASP A 101 3.03 13.42 20.09
C ASP A 101 3.94 12.36 19.42
N PRO A 102 4.04 12.29 18.07
CA PRO A 102 4.82 11.27 17.37
C PRO A 102 6.34 11.28 17.66
N VAL A 103 6.85 12.23 18.45
CA VAL A 103 8.25 12.28 18.92
C VAL A 103 8.38 11.85 20.40
N GLY A 104 7.25 11.52 21.07
CA GLY A 104 7.23 10.95 22.42
C GLY A 104 7.26 11.98 23.56
N MET A 105 6.95 13.26 23.30
CA MET A 105 6.80 14.25 24.37
C MET A 105 5.35 14.29 24.90
N PRO A 106 5.13 14.65 26.17
CA PRO A 106 3.78 14.80 26.71
C PRO A 106 3.13 16.06 26.11
N VAL A 107 1.99 15.91 25.43
CA VAL A 107 1.25 17.05 24.89
C VAL A 107 0.65 17.85 26.05
N ASN A 108 1.01 19.14 26.15
CA ASN A 108 0.29 20.06 27.02
C ASN A 108 -1.04 20.45 26.34
N PRO A 109 -2.15 20.56 27.08
CA PRO A 109 -3.40 21.04 26.51
C PRO A 109 -3.24 22.48 25.99
N PRO A 110 -3.99 22.87 24.94
CA PRO A 110 -3.95 24.24 24.45
C PRO A 110 -4.39 25.22 25.54
N ILE A 111 -3.69 26.35 25.65
CA ILE A 111 -4.01 27.42 26.59
C ILE A 111 -5.24 28.16 26.02
N ASP A 112 -6.38 28.06 26.71
CA ASP A 112 -7.58 28.83 26.38
C ASP A 112 -7.30 30.34 26.50
N PRO A 113 -7.42 31.14 25.43
CA PRO A 113 -7.11 32.57 25.46
C PRO A 113 -8.14 33.42 26.23
N ASP A 114 -9.26 32.83 26.65
CA ASP A 114 -10.36 33.49 27.36
C ASP A 114 -10.38 33.22 28.88
N ALA A 115 -9.31 32.65 29.45
CA ALA A 115 -9.15 32.50 30.89
C ALA A 115 -8.76 33.83 31.54
N GLU A 116 -9.76 34.66 31.82
CA GLU A 116 -9.64 35.95 32.49
C GLU A 116 -9.13 35.84 33.94
N GLY A 117 -8.05 36.57 34.24
CA GLY A 117 -7.93 37.45 35.40
C GLY A 117 -7.91 36.86 36.81
N GLY A 118 -6.71 36.71 37.40
CA GLY A 118 -6.54 36.43 38.83
C GLY A 118 -5.22 36.95 39.42
N THR A 119 -5.15 38.26 39.65
CA THR A 119 -4.34 39.02 40.63
C THR A 119 -2.92 38.51 41.01
N ALA A 120 -1.90 39.24 40.55
CA ALA A 120 -0.51 39.16 41.02
C ALA A 120 -0.33 39.73 42.44
N PRO A 121 0.45 39.09 43.34
CA PRO A 121 1.08 39.79 44.45
C PRO A 121 2.38 40.45 43.96
N LYS A 122 2.50 41.75 44.17
CA LYS A 122 3.73 42.52 43.99
C LYS A 122 4.61 42.29 45.22
N THR A 123 5.80 41.74 45.05
CA THR A 123 6.85 41.82 46.08
C THR A 123 7.98 42.69 45.56
N ALA A 124 8.14 43.82 46.25
CA ALA A 124 9.20 44.79 46.10
C ALA A 124 10.47 44.31 46.81
N ALA A 125 11.62 44.57 46.19
CA ALA A 125 12.87 45.09 46.80
C ALA A 125 13.96 45.10 45.73
#